data_AF-A0AAD8XWC7-F1
#
_entry.id   AF-A0AAD8XWC7-F1
#
_cell.length_a   1.000
_cell.length_b   1.000
_cell.length_c   1.000
_cell.angle_alpha   90.00
_cell.angle_beta   90.00
_cell.angle_gamma   90.00
#
_symmetry.space_group_name_H-M   'P 1'
#
loop_
_entity.id
_entity.type
_entity.pdbx_description
1 polymer ?
#
loop_
_entity_poly.entity_id
_entity_poly.type
_entity_poly.pdbx_seq_one_letter_code
_entity_poly.pdbx_strand_id
1 'polypeptide(L)'
;MFGSISGSIDPFGRRNSSSDTWLPERRARYNAKRRQKDLELIFTIWNEALPNAGDAVIHIADAPASTVKKYKRAVNVHRKDLMRVDLQWQKEWNQYHEEGRTVFRADGSIVRTSCDKMVPHSFKMLRLLKERIPTHKSKVISDLPLNFRDSYDGWYDEGDKGVTTLHFWMNYRIGNSFLNDRNKDFESGLDYIDRALSLIPPLREGDIPHENEIMARIFRARALQNLGDISRALAEYRVCLAAIRLLDYHGKVDMNKSKDILISKTTNFTSIIIGLAIESKVQEGANRPYFSHDERLDLMKELGYGMYSDNSLKCGCCGKTDLELAKLKKKLVLCATCKGVWYCGRECQKEAWKKGGHGKICGKTPGVQTKQVSFASYAQLISGGLCFYRDKHDPSILVFFKDKSTDQTFDALTDQEYEIEVDDSRDTSTVAVD
;
A
#
# COMPACT_ATOMS: atom_id res chain seq x y z
N MET A 1 -31.29 19.53 -14.18
CA MET A 1 -31.67 20.10 -12.87
C MET A 1 -30.54 19.81 -11.90
N PHE A 2 -30.10 20.83 -11.18
CA PHE A 2 -28.92 20.85 -10.34
C PHE A 2 -29.03 19.82 -9.20
N GLY A 3 -28.08 18.89 -9.11
CA GLY A 3 -27.90 17.98 -7.99
C GLY A 3 -26.61 18.32 -7.26
N SER A 4 -26.76 18.91 -6.07
CA SER A 4 -25.69 19.30 -5.16
C SER A 4 -24.87 18.10 -4.68
N ILE A 5 -23.55 18.15 -4.88
CA ILE A 5 -22.59 17.20 -4.33
C ILE A 5 -22.33 17.62 -2.86
N SER A 6 -22.97 16.94 -1.92
CA SER A 6 -22.60 17.00 -0.50
C SER A 6 -21.32 16.18 -0.29
N GLY A 7 -20.21 16.88 -0.01
CA GLY A 7 -18.99 16.23 0.48
C GLY A 7 -19.22 15.80 1.93
N SER A 8 -19.22 14.49 2.17
CA SER A 8 -19.22 13.94 3.53
C SER A 8 -17.91 14.30 4.22
N ILE A 9 -18.04 14.89 5.40
CA ILE A 9 -16.96 15.28 6.28
C ILE A 9 -16.71 14.08 7.21
N ASP A 10 -15.46 13.61 7.28
CA ASP A 10 -14.98 12.68 8.29
C ASP A 10 -15.40 13.19 9.69
N PRO A 11 -16.01 12.36 10.56
CA PRO A 11 -16.45 12.80 11.90
C PRO A 11 -15.32 13.35 12.79
N PHE A 12 -14.06 13.26 12.37
CA PHE A 12 -12.93 13.94 13.03
C PHE A 12 -12.58 15.32 12.46
N GLY A 13 -13.32 15.86 11.50
CA GLY A 13 -13.15 17.23 10.99
C GLY A 13 -11.76 17.56 10.42
N ARG A 14 -10.87 16.56 10.28
CA ARG A 14 -9.56 16.73 9.66
C ARG A 14 -9.80 16.75 8.16
N ARG A 15 -9.60 17.92 7.55
CA ARG A 15 -9.26 17.95 6.12
C ARG A 15 -8.11 16.96 5.95
N ASN A 16 -8.29 15.93 5.14
CA ASN A 16 -7.20 15.11 4.62
C ASN A 16 -6.31 16.02 3.75
N SER A 17 -5.52 16.89 4.39
CA SER A 17 -4.59 17.81 3.73
C SER A 17 -3.24 17.16 3.45
N SER A 18 -3.10 15.86 3.72
CA SER A 18 -1.89 15.09 3.43
C SER A 18 -2.26 13.80 2.70
N SER A 19 -2.71 13.92 1.46
CA SER A 19 -2.33 12.86 0.54
C SER A 19 -0.81 12.98 0.39
N ASP A 20 -0.03 12.26 1.20
CA ASP A 20 1.42 12.09 1.00
C ASP A 20 1.74 11.32 -0.30
N THR A 21 0.78 11.29 -1.21
CA THR A 21 0.82 10.57 -2.46
C THR A 21 1.29 11.52 -3.53
N TRP A 22 2.09 10.96 -4.43
CA TRP A 22 3.13 11.65 -5.17
C TRP A 22 2.52 12.61 -6.22
N LEU A 23 2.73 13.92 -6.05
CA LEU A 23 2.32 14.99 -6.98
C LEU A 23 2.80 14.79 -8.44
N PRO A 24 2.08 15.31 -9.47
CA PRO A 24 2.41 15.14 -10.89
C PRO A 24 3.84 15.57 -11.25
N GLU A 25 4.38 16.57 -10.54
CA GLU A 25 5.74 17.06 -10.72
C GLU A 25 6.82 16.03 -10.32
N ARG A 26 6.43 14.94 -9.64
CA ARG A 26 7.30 13.80 -9.29
C ARG A 26 7.48 12.80 -10.43
N ARG A 27 6.63 12.72 -11.45
CA ARG A 27 6.91 11.89 -12.66
C ARG A 27 8.23 12.28 -13.31
N ALA A 28 8.57 13.57 -13.32
CA ALA A 28 9.85 14.06 -13.82
C ALA A 28 11.06 13.55 -13.00
N ARG A 29 10.86 13.21 -11.72
CA ARG A 29 11.89 12.65 -10.83
C ARG A 29 11.93 11.13 -10.81
N TYR A 30 10.85 10.47 -11.21
CA TYR A 30 10.82 9.03 -11.45
C TYR A 30 11.63 8.70 -12.71
N ASN A 31 12.92 9.00 -12.61
CA ASN A 31 13.89 8.89 -13.68
C ASN A 31 14.20 7.41 -13.96
N ALA A 32 14.81 7.16 -15.12
CA ALA A 32 15.12 5.81 -15.57
C ALA A 32 15.82 4.96 -14.50
N LYS A 33 16.74 5.53 -13.70
CA LYS A 33 17.43 4.81 -12.63
C LYS A 33 16.49 4.35 -11.51
N ARG A 34 15.54 5.19 -11.09
CA ARG A 34 14.57 4.80 -10.05
C ARG A 34 13.58 3.77 -10.59
N ARG A 35 13.14 3.93 -11.84
CA ARG A 35 12.27 2.95 -12.51
C ARG A 35 12.92 1.58 -12.58
N GLN A 36 14.19 1.56 -12.98
CA GLN A 36 14.97 0.33 -13.06
C GLN A 36 15.05 -0.37 -11.70
N LYS A 37 15.31 0.38 -10.62
CA LYS A 37 15.31 -0.19 -9.26
C LYS A 37 13.95 -0.76 -8.84
N ASP A 38 12.86 -0.07 -9.16
CA ASP A 38 11.51 -0.56 -8.85
C ASP A 38 11.17 -1.81 -9.67
N LEU A 39 11.56 -1.85 -10.95
CA LEU A 39 11.44 -3.04 -11.81
C LEU A 39 12.25 -4.21 -11.25
N GLU A 40 13.52 -3.99 -10.88
CA GLU A 40 14.38 -5.00 -10.26
C GLU A 40 13.76 -5.55 -8.96
N LEU A 41 13.26 -4.66 -8.10
CA LEU A 41 12.59 -5.05 -6.85
C LEU A 41 11.35 -5.89 -7.12
N ILE A 42 10.52 -5.48 -8.07
CA ILE A 42 9.33 -6.22 -8.50
C ILE A 42 9.75 -7.57 -9.07
N PHE A 43 10.66 -7.65 -10.03
CA PHE A 43 11.02 -8.93 -10.63
C PHE A 43 11.63 -9.92 -9.65
N THR A 44 12.42 -9.44 -8.70
CA THR A 44 13.02 -10.27 -7.65
C THR A 44 11.92 -10.84 -6.76
N ILE A 45 11.09 -9.99 -6.18
CA ILE A 45 10.18 -10.42 -5.10
C ILE A 45 8.84 -10.93 -5.64
N TRP A 46 8.33 -10.36 -6.73
CA TRP A 46 6.98 -10.66 -7.23
C TRP A 46 6.82 -12.15 -7.56
N ASN A 47 7.78 -12.73 -8.27
CA ASN A 47 7.68 -14.12 -8.68
C ASN A 47 8.10 -15.09 -7.56
N GLU A 48 9.07 -14.72 -6.72
CA GLU A 48 9.54 -15.54 -5.59
C GLU A 48 8.52 -15.66 -4.46
N ALA A 49 7.71 -14.63 -4.25
CA ALA A 49 6.82 -14.55 -3.11
C ALA A 49 5.62 -15.51 -3.17
N LEU A 50 5.34 -16.16 -4.30
CA LEU A 50 4.19 -17.07 -4.46
C LEU A 50 4.62 -18.53 -4.27
N PRO A 51 4.42 -19.13 -3.07
CA PRO A 51 4.80 -20.52 -2.85
C PRO A 51 4.04 -21.44 -3.81
N ASN A 52 4.77 -22.26 -4.57
CA ASN A 52 4.24 -23.39 -5.33
C ASN A 52 3.16 -23.06 -6.39
N ALA A 53 3.13 -21.84 -6.94
CA ALA A 53 2.17 -21.47 -7.99
C ALA A 53 2.23 -22.44 -9.20
N GLY A 54 3.40 -22.99 -9.52
CA GLY A 54 3.59 -23.99 -10.58
C GLY A 54 2.96 -25.36 -10.30
N ASP A 55 2.64 -25.68 -9.05
CA ASP A 55 2.05 -26.97 -8.69
C ASP A 55 0.52 -26.95 -8.69
N ALA A 56 -0.10 -25.79 -8.50
CA ALA A 56 -1.56 -25.67 -8.47
C ALA A 56 -2.20 -25.39 -9.84
N VAL A 57 -1.42 -24.83 -10.78
CA VAL A 57 -1.94 -24.30 -12.05
C VAL A 57 -1.14 -24.82 -13.25
N ILE A 58 -1.82 -25.04 -14.37
CA ILE A 58 -1.20 -25.29 -15.69
C ILE A 58 -1.75 -24.29 -16.69
N HIS A 59 -0.90 -23.59 -17.44
CA HIS A 59 -1.39 -22.71 -18.50
C HIS A 59 -2.02 -23.52 -19.61
N ILE A 60 -3.08 -22.98 -20.23
CA ILE A 60 -3.80 -23.66 -21.31
C ILE A 60 -2.90 -23.97 -22.51
N ALA A 61 -1.83 -23.19 -22.71
CA ALA A 61 -0.82 -23.41 -23.74
C ALA A 61 0.03 -24.67 -23.48
N ASP A 62 0.20 -25.05 -22.22
CA ASP A 62 1.04 -26.19 -21.79
C ASP A 62 0.22 -27.47 -21.57
N ALA A 63 -1.12 -27.36 -21.56
CA ALA A 63 -2.01 -28.49 -21.35
C ALA A 63 -2.10 -29.38 -22.61
N PRO A 64 -2.27 -30.71 -22.48
CA PRO A 64 -2.45 -31.59 -23.63
C PRO A 64 -3.63 -31.16 -24.52
N ALA A 65 -3.48 -31.25 -25.84
CA ALA A 65 -4.50 -30.80 -26.79
C ALA A 65 -5.90 -31.41 -26.54
N SER A 66 -5.96 -32.67 -26.10
CA SER A 66 -7.22 -33.33 -25.72
C SER A 66 -7.87 -32.69 -24.49
N THR A 67 -7.08 -32.30 -23.48
CA THR A 67 -7.52 -31.55 -22.31
C THR A 67 -7.97 -30.15 -22.71
N VAL A 68 -7.21 -29.42 -23.52
CA VAL A 68 -7.58 -28.08 -24.04
C VAL A 68 -8.90 -28.13 -24.78
N LYS A 69 -9.12 -29.13 -25.64
CA LYS A 69 -10.39 -29.32 -26.37
C LYS A 69 -11.57 -29.54 -25.42
N LYS A 70 -11.41 -30.38 -24.39
CA LYS A 70 -12.44 -30.61 -23.35
C LYS A 70 -12.72 -29.33 -22.56
N TYR A 71 -11.68 -28.63 -22.14
CA TYR A 71 -11.77 -27.35 -21.44
C TYR A 71 -12.55 -26.33 -22.24
N LYS A 72 -12.13 -26.04 -23.49
CA LYS A 72 -12.82 -25.07 -24.37
C LYS A 72 -14.29 -25.42 -24.59
N ARG A 73 -14.62 -26.71 -24.75
CA ARG A 73 -16.03 -27.16 -24.85
C ARG A 73 -16.80 -26.87 -23.57
N ALA A 74 -16.24 -27.22 -22.41
CA ALA A 74 -16.88 -26.97 -21.11
C ALA A 74 -17.09 -25.48 -20.85
N VAL A 75 -16.09 -24.64 -21.12
CA VAL A 75 -16.22 -23.18 -21.06
C VAL A 75 -17.35 -22.72 -21.99
N ASN A 76 -17.36 -23.12 -23.26
CA ASN A 76 -18.41 -22.71 -24.20
C ASN A 76 -19.82 -23.10 -23.72
N VAL A 77 -19.98 -24.29 -23.13
CA VAL A 77 -21.28 -24.78 -22.63
C VAL A 77 -21.71 -24.03 -21.36
N HIS A 78 -20.80 -23.82 -20.41
CA HIS A 78 -21.15 -23.36 -19.06
C HIS A 78 -20.96 -21.86 -18.82
N ARG A 79 -20.22 -21.16 -19.68
CA ARG A 79 -19.83 -19.75 -19.48
C ARG A 79 -21.01 -18.82 -19.23
N LYS A 80 -22.06 -18.89 -20.05
CA LYS A 80 -23.24 -18.02 -19.90
C LYS A 80 -23.91 -18.20 -18.53
N ASP A 81 -23.95 -19.43 -18.01
CA ASP A 81 -24.57 -19.70 -16.71
C ASP A 81 -23.68 -19.25 -15.54
N LEU A 82 -22.36 -19.49 -15.63
CA LEU A 82 -21.40 -19.00 -14.63
C LEU A 82 -21.41 -17.47 -14.53
N MET A 83 -21.38 -16.78 -15.68
CA MET A 83 -21.49 -15.32 -15.74
C MET A 83 -22.83 -14.81 -15.20
N ARG A 84 -23.93 -15.50 -15.52
CA ARG A 84 -25.26 -15.13 -14.99
C ARG A 84 -25.29 -15.19 -13.46
N VAL A 85 -24.70 -16.21 -12.85
CA VAL A 85 -24.66 -16.35 -11.39
C VAL A 85 -23.81 -15.26 -10.74
N ASP A 86 -22.65 -14.93 -11.30
CA ASP A 86 -21.80 -13.82 -10.80
C ASP A 86 -22.49 -12.46 -10.99
N LEU A 87 -23.08 -12.21 -12.16
CA LEU A 87 -23.81 -10.97 -12.45
C LEU A 87 -25.05 -10.81 -11.57
N GLN A 88 -25.78 -11.89 -11.28
CA GLN A 88 -26.89 -11.85 -10.34
C GLN A 88 -26.40 -11.39 -8.96
N TRP A 89 -25.30 -11.95 -8.48
CA TRP A 89 -24.72 -11.53 -7.21
C TRP A 89 -24.22 -10.09 -7.26
N GLN A 90 -23.58 -9.66 -8.35
CA GLN A 90 -23.14 -8.27 -8.50
C GLN A 90 -24.33 -7.31 -8.48
N LYS A 91 -25.47 -7.68 -9.08
CA LYS A 91 -26.71 -6.88 -9.01
C LYS A 91 -27.27 -6.82 -7.60
N GLU A 92 -27.29 -7.94 -6.87
CA GLU A 92 -27.65 -7.95 -5.46
C GLU A 92 -26.69 -7.11 -4.63
N TRP A 93 -25.38 -7.16 -4.93
CA TRP A 93 -24.34 -6.41 -4.26
C TRP A 93 -24.44 -4.89 -4.49
N ASN A 94 -24.75 -4.48 -5.71
CA ASN A 94 -24.89 -3.07 -6.07
C ASN A 94 -26.13 -2.41 -5.42
N GLN A 95 -27.02 -3.18 -4.79
CA GLN A 95 -28.11 -2.64 -3.96
C GLN A 95 -27.63 -2.21 -2.58
N TYR A 96 -26.38 -2.54 -2.22
CA TYR A 96 -25.74 -2.02 -1.03
C TYR A 96 -24.86 -0.84 -1.38
N HIS A 97 -24.79 0.11 -0.47
CA HIS A 97 -23.87 1.23 -0.53
C HIS A 97 -22.99 1.21 0.73
N GLU A 98 -21.72 1.55 0.58
CA GLU A 98 -20.76 1.58 1.69
C GLU A 98 -20.54 3.01 2.16
N GLU A 99 -20.78 3.25 3.46
CA GLU A 99 -20.49 4.51 4.13
C GLU A 99 -19.48 4.23 5.26
N GLY A 100 -18.21 4.56 5.03
CA GLY A 100 -17.12 4.25 5.94
C GLY A 100 -16.84 2.74 6.03
N ARG A 101 -17.09 2.13 7.20
CA ARG A 101 -16.97 0.67 7.42
C ARG A 101 -18.32 -0.04 7.47
N THR A 102 -19.40 0.70 7.27
CA THR A 102 -20.77 0.20 7.41
C THR A 102 -21.37 0.02 6.02
N VAL A 103 -21.94 -1.15 5.79
CA VAL A 103 -22.65 -1.46 4.55
C VAL A 103 -24.14 -1.25 4.79
N PHE A 104 -24.78 -0.44 3.96
CA PHE A 104 -26.20 -0.12 4.05
C PHE A 104 -26.95 -0.76 2.89
N ARG A 105 -28.17 -1.23 3.14
CA ARG A 105 -29.13 -1.55 2.08
C ARG A 105 -29.69 -0.27 1.47
N ALA A 106 -30.32 -0.40 0.31
CA ALA A 106 -31.10 0.67 -0.32
C ALA A 106 -32.21 1.25 0.59
N ASP A 107 -32.69 0.49 1.58
CA ASP A 107 -33.67 0.94 2.58
C ASP A 107 -33.04 1.63 3.81
N GLY A 108 -31.71 1.80 3.84
CA GLY A 108 -30.96 2.40 4.95
C GLY A 108 -30.63 1.44 6.10
N SER A 109 -31.06 0.18 6.04
CA SER A 109 -30.72 -0.79 7.10
C SER A 109 -29.25 -1.23 7.03
N ILE A 110 -28.63 -1.35 8.21
CA ILE A 110 -27.23 -1.77 8.36
C ILE A 110 -27.11 -3.27 8.09
N VAL A 111 -26.21 -3.64 7.20
CA VAL A 111 -25.79 -5.02 6.95
C VAL A 111 -24.54 -5.29 7.79
N ARG A 112 -24.67 -6.21 8.75
CA ARG A 112 -23.66 -6.40 9.82
C ARG A 112 -22.28 -6.82 9.34
N THR A 113 -22.13 -7.44 8.16
CA THR A 113 -20.83 -7.54 7.45
C THR A 113 -21.02 -7.73 5.94
N SER A 114 -20.08 -7.25 5.13
CA SER A 114 -19.96 -7.63 3.71
C SER A 114 -19.69 -9.14 3.53
N CYS A 115 -19.08 -9.77 4.54
CA CYS A 115 -18.63 -11.15 4.53
C CYS A 115 -19.79 -12.16 4.49
N ASP A 116 -20.89 -11.91 5.21
CA ASP A 116 -22.00 -12.87 5.39
C ASP A 116 -22.66 -13.32 4.08
N LYS A 117 -22.60 -12.49 3.03
CA LYS A 117 -23.13 -12.82 1.69
C LYS A 117 -22.04 -13.10 0.67
N MET A 118 -20.90 -12.40 0.76
CA MET A 118 -19.81 -12.53 -0.20
C MET A 118 -19.13 -13.90 -0.14
N VAL A 119 -18.88 -14.41 1.08
CA VAL A 119 -18.18 -15.68 1.28
C VAL A 119 -19.01 -16.87 0.78
N PRO A 120 -20.31 -17.04 1.17
CA PRO A 120 -21.12 -18.15 0.67
C PRO A 120 -21.30 -18.13 -0.86
N HIS A 121 -21.47 -16.94 -1.46
CA HIS A 121 -21.55 -16.82 -2.92
C HIS A 121 -20.25 -17.29 -3.58
N SER A 122 -19.10 -16.81 -3.09
CA SER A 122 -17.79 -17.14 -3.66
C SER A 122 -17.50 -18.63 -3.54
N PHE A 123 -17.85 -19.27 -2.42
CA PHE A 123 -17.78 -20.72 -2.28
C PHE A 123 -18.70 -21.47 -3.24
N LYS A 124 -19.94 -21.02 -3.40
CA LYS A 124 -20.88 -21.60 -4.37
C LYS A 124 -20.31 -21.52 -5.79
N MET A 125 -19.70 -20.38 -6.16
CA MET A 125 -19.09 -20.20 -7.47
C MET A 125 -17.88 -21.12 -7.66
N LEU A 126 -16.95 -21.18 -6.69
CA LEU A 126 -15.80 -22.09 -6.76
C LEU A 126 -16.22 -23.55 -6.90
N ARG A 127 -17.29 -23.97 -6.22
CA ARG A 127 -17.87 -25.30 -6.39
C ARG A 127 -18.39 -25.52 -7.81
N LEU A 128 -19.18 -24.59 -8.36
CA LEU A 128 -19.68 -24.69 -9.73
C LEU A 128 -18.55 -24.75 -10.76
N LEU A 129 -17.49 -23.98 -10.56
CA LEU A 129 -16.31 -23.99 -11.41
C LEU A 129 -15.63 -25.36 -11.36
N LYS A 130 -15.42 -25.93 -10.16
CA LYS A 130 -14.85 -27.26 -9.96
C LYS A 130 -15.68 -28.37 -10.61
N GLU A 131 -17.00 -28.27 -10.56
CA GLU A 131 -17.92 -29.28 -11.12
C GLU A 131 -18.00 -29.22 -12.65
N ARG A 132 -17.93 -28.01 -13.22
CA ARG A 132 -18.25 -27.78 -14.64
C ARG A 132 -17.02 -27.61 -15.53
N ILE A 133 -15.89 -27.23 -14.96
CA ILE A 133 -14.68 -26.90 -15.72
C ILE A 133 -13.61 -27.97 -15.43
N PRO A 134 -13.11 -28.67 -16.45
CA PRO A 134 -12.17 -29.75 -16.24
C PRO A 134 -10.82 -29.23 -15.75
N THR A 135 -10.19 -30.01 -14.87
CA THR A 135 -8.82 -29.83 -14.40
C THR A 135 -7.85 -30.75 -15.16
N HIS A 136 -6.55 -30.52 -15.03
CA HIS A 136 -5.52 -31.43 -15.54
C HIS A 136 -4.65 -31.93 -14.38
N LYS A 137 -4.70 -33.23 -14.07
CA LYS A 137 -3.98 -33.81 -12.92
C LYS A 137 -4.26 -33.03 -11.61
N SER A 138 -5.53 -32.70 -11.38
CA SER A 138 -5.99 -31.87 -10.25
C SER A 138 -5.52 -30.40 -10.26
N LYS A 139 -4.73 -29.97 -11.26
CA LYS A 139 -4.33 -28.57 -11.45
C LYS A 139 -5.42 -27.78 -12.17
N VAL A 140 -5.62 -26.53 -11.75
CA VAL A 140 -6.50 -25.58 -12.44
C VAL A 140 -5.87 -25.21 -13.78
N ILE A 141 -6.65 -25.20 -14.85
CA ILE A 141 -6.17 -24.75 -16.17
C ILE A 141 -6.35 -23.24 -16.24
N SER A 142 -5.26 -22.50 -16.34
CA SER A 142 -5.27 -21.04 -16.52
C SER A 142 -5.44 -20.71 -18.01
N ASP A 143 -6.57 -20.10 -18.35
CA ASP A 143 -6.93 -19.62 -19.68
C ASP A 143 -6.63 -18.14 -19.93
N LEU A 144 -5.82 -17.52 -19.06
CA LEU A 144 -5.35 -16.15 -19.27
C LEU A 144 -4.42 -16.10 -20.49
N PRO A 145 -4.65 -15.18 -21.44
CA PRO A 145 -3.75 -15.01 -22.58
C PRO A 145 -2.41 -14.44 -22.12
N LEU A 146 -1.34 -14.68 -22.89
CA LEU A 146 0.01 -14.20 -22.54
C LEU A 146 0.09 -12.67 -22.43
N ASN A 147 -0.77 -11.94 -23.14
CA ASN A 147 -0.84 -10.48 -23.14
C ASN A 147 -1.98 -9.93 -22.28
N PHE A 148 -2.48 -10.70 -21.30
CA PHE A 148 -3.64 -10.28 -20.50
C PHE A 148 -3.41 -8.96 -19.72
N ARG A 149 -2.15 -8.56 -19.50
CA ARG A 149 -1.77 -7.29 -18.86
C ARG A 149 -1.74 -6.09 -19.82
N ASP A 150 -1.66 -6.33 -21.13
CA ASP A 150 -1.56 -5.26 -22.13
C ASP A 150 -2.89 -4.52 -22.30
N SER A 151 -4.00 -5.24 -22.12
CA SER A 151 -5.34 -4.66 -22.10
C SER A 151 -5.73 -4.35 -20.65
N TYR A 152 -5.73 -3.07 -20.29
CA TYR A 152 -6.25 -2.63 -18.98
C TYR A 152 -7.73 -3.02 -18.82
N ASP A 153 -8.47 -2.99 -19.92
CA ASP A 153 -9.86 -3.43 -19.99
C ASP A 153 -9.99 -4.97 -20.00
N GLY A 154 -8.91 -5.73 -20.22
CA GLY A 154 -8.90 -7.19 -20.28
C GLY A 154 -9.36 -7.87 -18.98
N TRP A 155 -9.26 -7.17 -17.85
CA TRP A 155 -9.80 -7.62 -16.57
C TRP A 155 -11.30 -7.36 -16.41
N TYR A 156 -11.89 -6.45 -17.21
CA TYR A 156 -13.26 -5.95 -17.09
C TYR A 156 -14.16 -6.27 -18.29
N ASP A 157 -13.63 -6.52 -19.49
CA ASP A 157 -14.39 -6.91 -20.67
C ASP A 157 -15.13 -8.26 -20.52
N GLU A 158 -16.41 -8.15 -20.20
CA GLU A 158 -17.35 -9.24 -19.89
C GLU A 158 -17.55 -10.22 -21.06
N GLY A 159 -17.20 -9.79 -22.28
CA GLY A 159 -17.47 -10.48 -23.54
C GLY A 159 -16.59 -11.70 -23.81
N ASP A 160 -15.34 -11.72 -23.35
CA ASP A 160 -14.35 -12.77 -23.67
C ASP A 160 -13.56 -13.35 -22.48
N LYS A 161 -13.80 -12.87 -21.25
CA LYS A 161 -13.06 -13.35 -20.08
C LYS A 161 -13.17 -14.85 -19.84
N GLY A 162 -12.00 -15.42 -19.56
CA GLY A 162 -11.78 -16.80 -19.18
C GLY A 162 -12.23 -17.12 -17.76
N VAL A 163 -12.40 -18.41 -17.49
CA VAL A 163 -12.83 -18.95 -16.19
C VAL A 163 -11.78 -18.66 -15.10
N THR A 164 -10.54 -18.39 -15.47
CA THR A 164 -9.45 -18.06 -14.54
C THR A 164 -9.72 -16.74 -13.81
N THR A 165 -10.20 -15.71 -14.49
CA THR A 165 -10.51 -14.42 -13.86
C THR A 165 -11.63 -14.55 -12.83
N LEU A 166 -12.63 -15.42 -13.09
CA LEU A 166 -13.64 -15.76 -12.08
C LEU A 166 -13.00 -16.43 -10.86
N HIS A 167 -12.16 -17.46 -11.07
CA HIS A 167 -11.47 -18.12 -9.96
C HIS A 167 -10.64 -17.13 -9.14
N PHE A 168 -9.92 -16.21 -9.79
CA PHE A 168 -9.17 -15.15 -9.13
C PHE A 168 -10.08 -14.35 -8.21
N TRP A 169 -11.18 -13.80 -8.75
CA TRP A 169 -12.07 -12.94 -7.97
C TRP A 169 -12.75 -13.67 -6.82
N MET A 170 -13.15 -14.93 -6.99
CA MET A 170 -13.76 -15.68 -5.90
C MET A 170 -12.77 -15.93 -4.75
N ASN A 171 -11.55 -16.36 -5.08
CA ASN A 171 -10.51 -16.54 -4.06
C ASN A 171 -10.15 -15.21 -3.40
N TYR A 172 -9.96 -14.14 -4.18
CA TYR A 172 -9.69 -12.80 -3.67
C TYR A 172 -10.79 -12.29 -2.71
N ARG A 173 -12.07 -12.43 -3.09
CA ARG A 173 -13.22 -12.02 -2.28
C ARG A 173 -13.28 -12.78 -0.95
N ILE A 174 -13.03 -14.10 -0.96
CA ILE A 174 -12.97 -14.90 0.26
C ILE A 174 -11.80 -14.45 1.14
N GLY A 175 -10.60 -14.35 0.58
CA GLY A 175 -9.42 -13.92 1.31
C GLY A 175 -9.61 -12.56 1.96
N ASN A 176 -10.06 -11.56 1.18
CA ASN A 176 -10.38 -10.23 1.69
C ASN A 176 -11.47 -10.25 2.78
N SER A 177 -12.46 -11.13 2.67
CA SER A 177 -13.50 -11.27 3.70
C SER A 177 -12.92 -11.71 5.04
N PHE A 178 -12.08 -12.75 5.05
CA PHE A 178 -11.45 -13.25 6.28
C PHE A 178 -10.54 -12.21 6.93
N LEU A 179 -9.83 -11.41 6.15
CA LEU A 179 -8.95 -10.35 6.65
C LEU A 179 -9.69 -9.15 7.26
N ASN A 180 -10.99 -9.02 6.98
CA ASN A 180 -11.84 -7.96 7.54
C ASN A 180 -12.88 -8.49 8.54
N ASP A 181 -12.99 -9.81 8.72
CA ASP A 181 -13.85 -10.42 9.72
C ASP A 181 -13.34 -10.12 11.14
N ARG A 182 -14.26 -10.05 12.11
CA ARG A 182 -13.97 -9.90 13.54
C ARG A 182 -13.16 -11.07 14.08
N ASN A 183 -13.40 -12.27 13.54
CA ASN A 183 -12.68 -13.48 13.92
C ASN A 183 -11.24 -13.50 13.40
N LYS A 184 -10.91 -12.65 12.40
CA LYS A 184 -9.55 -12.43 11.92
C LYS A 184 -8.79 -13.72 11.57
N ASP A 185 -9.40 -14.60 10.78
CA ASP A 185 -8.73 -15.80 10.28
C ASP A 185 -7.72 -15.44 9.17
N PHE A 186 -6.57 -14.90 9.60
CA PHE A 186 -5.52 -14.42 8.71
C PHE A 186 -4.85 -15.54 7.91
N GLU A 187 -4.81 -16.77 8.44
CA GLU A 187 -4.24 -17.94 7.76
C GLU A 187 -5.11 -18.34 6.56
N SER A 188 -6.43 -18.52 6.78
CA SER A 188 -7.35 -18.77 5.67
C SER A 188 -7.35 -17.60 4.69
N GLY A 189 -7.35 -16.37 5.20
CA GLY A 189 -7.24 -15.16 4.38
C GLY A 189 -6.03 -15.21 3.45
N LEU A 190 -4.85 -15.54 3.98
CA LEU A 190 -3.61 -15.67 3.21
C LEU A 190 -3.68 -16.81 2.19
N ASP A 191 -4.16 -17.99 2.56
CA ASP A 191 -4.28 -19.14 1.63
C ASP A 191 -5.16 -18.81 0.42
N TYR A 192 -6.32 -18.18 0.62
CA TYR A 192 -7.17 -17.76 -0.49
C TYR A 192 -6.52 -16.67 -1.36
N ILE A 193 -5.81 -15.71 -0.77
CA ILE A 193 -5.09 -14.69 -1.55
C ILE A 193 -3.96 -15.32 -2.36
N ASP A 194 -3.21 -16.27 -1.79
CA ASP A 194 -2.13 -16.99 -2.48
C ASP A 194 -2.70 -17.83 -3.63
N ARG A 195 -3.85 -18.49 -3.43
CA ARG A 195 -4.58 -19.17 -4.52
C ARG A 195 -5.00 -18.21 -5.62
N ALA A 196 -5.53 -17.04 -5.27
CA ALA A 196 -5.89 -16.03 -6.27
C ALA A 196 -4.67 -15.62 -7.10
N LEU A 197 -3.57 -15.26 -6.45
CA LEU A 197 -2.34 -14.83 -7.12
C LEU A 197 -1.69 -15.96 -7.94
N SER A 198 -1.79 -17.22 -7.51
CA SER A 198 -1.25 -18.38 -8.24
C SER A 198 -1.90 -18.62 -9.61
N LEU A 199 -3.11 -18.11 -9.83
CA LEU A 199 -3.84 -18.24 -11.09
C LEU A 199 -3.30 -17.32 -12.18
N ILE A 200 -2.58 -16.28 -11.77
CA ILE A 200 -2.05 -15.25 -12.64
C ILE A 200 -0.64 -15.67 -13.11
N PRO A 201 -0.34 -15.63 -14.42
CA PRO A 201 1.00 -15.89 -14.92
C PRO A 201 2.05 -15.03 -14.20
N PRO A 202 3.27 -15.52 -13.95
CA PRO A 202 4.38 -14.71 -13.46
C PRO A 202 4.58 -13.43 -14.28
N LEU A 203 5.16 -12.39 -13.68
CA LEU A 203 5.59 -11.20 -14.44
C LEU A 203 6.79 -11.55 -15.30
N ARG A 204 6.75 -11.18 -16.58
CA ARG A 204 7.89 -11.28 -17.51
C ARG A 204 8.58 -9.93 -17.63
N GLU A 205 9.81 -9.94 -18.12
CA GLU A 205 10.55 -8.71 -18.37
C GLU A 205 9.74 -7.75 -19.26
N GLY A 206 9.56 -6.51 -18.81
CA GLY A 206 8.75 -5.50 -19.47
C GLY A 206 7.26 -5.50 -19.11
N ASP A 207 6.73 -6.56 -18.49
CA ASP A 207 5.35 -6.56 -17.99
C ASP A 207 5.20 -5.56 -16.82
N ILE A 208 4.03 -4.96 -16.70
CA ILE A 208 3.65 -4.11 -15.55
C ILE A 208 2.50 -4.80 -14.82
N PRO A 209 2.54 -4.91 -13.48
CA PRO A 209 1.46 -5.53 -12.72
C PRO A 209 0.12 -4.83 -12.93
N HIS A 210 -0.98 -5.59 -12.97
CA HIS A 210 -2.32 -5.01 -12.97
C HIS A 210 -2.75 -4.52 -11.57
N GLU A 211 -3.64 -3.52 -11.51
CA GLU A 211 -4.14 -2.96 -10.24
C GLU A 211 -4.75 -4.03 -9.31
N ASN A 212 -5.46 -5.01 -9.87
CA ASN A 212 -6.08 -6.10 -9.12
C ASN A 212 -5.05 -7.07 -8.51
N GLU A 213 -3.91 -7.28 -9.19
CA GLU A 213 -2.82 -8.08 -8.63
C GLU A 213 -2.19 -7.36 -7.43
N ILE A 214 -1.98 -6.04 -7.58
CA ILE A 214 -1.48 -5.19 -6.48
C ILE A 214 -2.45 -5.24 -5.31
N MET A 215 -3.76 -5.04 -5.55
CA MET A 215 -4.78 -5.12 -4.49
C MET A 215 -4.70 -6.45 -3.73
N ALA A 216 -4.63 -7.59 -4.43
CA ALA A 216 -4.48 -8.89 -3.80
C ALA A 216 -3.21 -8.98 -2.94
N ARG A 217 -2.07 -8.46 -3.43
CA ARG A 217 -0.82 -8.41 -2.66
C ARG A 217 -0.88 -7.49 -1.44
N ILE A 218 -1.62 -6.39 -1.50
CA ILE A 218 -1.84 -5.53 -0.33
C ILE A 218 -2.52 -6.33 0.79
N PHE A 219 -3.53 -7.12 0.44
CA PHE A 219 -4.20 -8.01 1.40
C PHE A 219 -3.28 -9.12 1.89
N ARG A 220 -2.45 -9.67 1.01
CA ARG A 220 -1.40 -10.62 1.39
C ARG A 220 -0.42 -10.04 2.41
N ALA A 221 0.10 -8.84 2.16
CA ALA A 221 1.02 -8.12 3.03
C ALA A 221 0.41 -7.91 4.42
N ARG A 222 -0.87 -7.52 4.46
CA ARG A 222 -1.63 -7.37 5.70
C ARG A 222 -1.79 -8.70 6.45
N ALA A 223 -2.10 -9.78 5.74
CA ALA A 223 -2.22 -11.10 6.36
C ALA A 223 -0.89 -11.54 7.00
N LEU A 224 0.21 -11.42 6.25
CA LEU A 224 1.58 -11.72 6.71
C LEU A 224 1.96 -10.88 7.94
N GLN A 225 1.67 -9.59 7.92
CA GLN A 225 1.90 -8.70 9.06
C GLN A 225 1.18 -9.20 10.32
N ASN A 226 -0.11 -9.57 10.19
CA ASN A 226 -0.89 -10.03 11.34
C ASN A 226 -0.48 -11.42 11.82
N LEU A 227 0.10 -12.24 10.96
CA LEU A 227 0.71 -13.53 11.31
C LEU A 227 2.12 -13.38 11.92
N GLY A 228 2.65 -12.16 12.01
CA GLY A 228 3.97 -11.89 12.57
C GLY A 228 5.14 -12.17 11.62
N ASP A 229 4.87 -12.44 10.34
CA ASP A 229 5.88 -12.61 9.29
C ASP A 229 6.31 -11.23 8.75
N ILE A 230 7.01 -10.47 9.61
CA ILE A 230 7.35 -9.06 9.39
C ILE A 230 8.20 -8.87 8.14
N SER A 231 9.19 -9.75 7.92
CA SER A 231 10.09 -9.67 6.77
C SER A 231 9.33 -9.83 5.44
N ARG A 232 8.47 -10.84 5.31
CA ARG A 232 7.67 -11.04 4.09
C ARG A 232 6.60 -9.97 3.93
N ALA A 233 5.98 -9.50 5.01
CA ALA A 233 5.05 -8.38 4.96
C ALA A 233 5.74 -7.10 4.44
N LEU A 234 6.91 -6.77 4.96
CA LEU A 234 7.72 -5.62 4.53
C LEU A 234 8.06 -5.70 3.04
N ALA A 235 8.50 -6.88 2.58
CA ALA A 235 8.78 -7.13 1.17
C ALA A 235 7.55 -6.88 0.28
N GLU A 236 6.39 -7.43 0.64
CA GLU A 236 5.14 -7.24 -0.12
C GLU A 236 4.70 -5.76 -0.17
N TYR A 237 4.75 -5.04 0.95
CA TYR A 237 4.40 -3.61 0.96
C TYR A 237 5.31 -2.78 0.06
N ARG A 238 6.63 -3.03 0.09
CA ARG A 238 7.60 -2.32 -0.76
C ARG A 238 7.37 -2.60 -2.25
N VAL A 239 7.07 -3.86 -2.59
CA VAL A 239 6.73 -4.27 -3.97
C VAL A 239 5.43 -3.65 -4.44
N CYS A 240 4.38 -3.65 -3.61
CA CYS A 240 3.11 -2.99 -3.94
C CYS A 240 3.33 -1.51 -4.22
N LEU A 241 4.12 -0.83 -3.39
CA LEU A 241 4.42 0.59 -3.57
C LEU A 241 5.22 0.83 -4.87
N ALA A 242 6.21 0.00 -5.18
CA ALA A 242 6.94 0.07 -6.44
C ALA A 242 6.03 -0.14 -7.66
N ALA A 243 5.10 -1.10 -7.58
CA ALA A 243 4.15 -1.39 -8.64
C ALA A 243 3.18 -0.22 -8.89
N ILE A 244 2.68 0.41 -7.81
CA ILE A 244 1.82 1.61 -7.91
C ILE A 244 2.57 2.77 -8.58
N ARG A 245 3.85 2.97 -8.25
CA ARG A 245 4.68 4.00 -8.91
C ARG A 245 4.87 3.72 -10.41
N LEU A 246 5.06 2.46 -10.80
CA LEU A 246 5.09 2.09 -12.22
C LEU A 246 3.75 2.35 -12.90
N LEU A 247 2.63 1.98 -12.28
CA LEU A 247 1.30 2.24 -12.85
C LEU A 247 1.04 3.75 -13.04
N ASP A 248 1.44 4.60 -12.09
CA ASP A 248 1.35 6.04 -12.26
C ASP A 248 2.22 6.56 -13.40
N TYR A 249 3.46 6.08 -13.50
CA TYR A 249 4.35 6.45 -14.59
C TYR A 249 3.77 6.12 -15.97
N HIS A 250 3.09 4.98 -16.09
CA HIS A 250 2.41 4.55 -17.31
C HIS A 250 1.02 5.17 -17.50
N GLY A 251 0.59 6.07 -16.62
CA GLY A 251 -0.70 6.76 -16.69
C GLY A 251 -1.90 5.85 -16.48
N LYS A 252 -1.71 4.70 -15.81
CA LYS A 252 -2.75 3.71 -15.51
C LYS A 252 -3.45 3.99 -14.18
N VAL A 253 -2.70 4.51 -13.23
CA VAL A 253 -3.20 5.03 -11.95
C VAL A 253 -2.80 6.50 -11.85
N ASP A 254 -3.55 7.30 -11.11
CA ASP A 254 -3.13 8.65 -10.74
C ASP A 254 -2.98 8.72 -9.23
N MET A 255 -1.73 8.76 -8.75
CA MET A 255 -1.44 8.82 -7.31
C MET A 255 -2.01 10.08 -6.62
N ASN A 256 -2.42 11.10 -7.37
CA ASN A 256 -3.02 12.33 -6.85
C ASN A 256 -4.52 12.21 -6.63
N LYS A 257 -5.13 11.20 -7.25
CA LYS A 257 -6.55 10.95 -7.12
C LYS A 257 -6.77 10.16 -5.83
N SER A 258 -6.93 10.85 -4.70
CA SER A 258 -7.15 10.23 -3.39
C SER A 258 -8.37 9.29 -3.33
N LYS A 259 -9.32 9.46 -4.25
CA LYS A 259 -10.50 8.59 -4.44
C LYS A 259 -10.21 7.34 -5.27
N ASP A 260 -9.05 7.24 -5.90
CA ASP A 260 -8.62 6.01 -6.57
C ASP A 260 -8.51 4.89 -5.53
N ILE A 261 -9.02 3.71 -5.87
CA ILE A 261 -9.15 2.61 -4.91
C ILE A 261 -7.79 2.16 -4.38
N LEU A 262 -6.78 2.05 -5.25
CA LEU A 262 -5.43 1.68 -4.83
C LEU A 262 -4.85 2.75 -3.92
N ILE A 263 -4.97 4.01 -4.32
CA ILE A 263 -4.41 5.14 -3.57
C ILE A 263 -5.03 5.24 -2.18
N SER A 264 -6.36 5.13 -2.07
CA SER A 264 -7.07 5.14 -0.80
C SER A 264 -6.56 4.05 0.17
N LYS A 265 -6.24 2.86 -0.34
CA LYS A 265 -5.73 1.72 0.43
C LYS A 265 -4.25 1.83 0.79
N THR A 266 -3.52 2.75 0.16
CA THR A 266 -2.08 2.92 0.37
C THR A 266 -1.69 4.22 1.09
N THR A 267 -2.66 5.01 1.51
CA THR A 267 -2.46 6.29 2.20
C THR A 267 -1.54 6.21 3.44
N ASN A 268 -1.51 5.06 4.12
CA ASN A 268 -0.68 4.81 5.31
C ASN A 268 0.55 3.93 5.05
N PHE A 269 0.87 3.60 3.80
CA PHE A 269 1.97 2.67 3.48
C PHE A 269 3.32 3.16 3.97
N THR A 270 3.60 4.46 3.88
CA THR A 270 4.86 5.03 4.39
C THR A 270 5.04 4.68 5.87
N SER A 271 4.03 4.92 6.69
CA SER A 271 4.07 4.58 8.11
C SER A 271 4.20 3.07 8.32
N ILE A 272 3.38 2.26 7.64
CA ILE A 272 3.45 0.80 7.77
C ILE A 272 4.85 0.26 7.42
N ILE A 273 5.41 0.66 6.28
CA ILE A 273 6.73 0.18 5.83
C ILE A 273 7.82 0.61 6.81
N ILE A 274 7.79 1.83 7.33
CA ILE A 274 8.77 2.28 8.32
C ILE A 274 8.65 1.45 9.60
N GLY A 275 7.43 1.22 10.09
CA GLY A 275 7.17 0.42 11.29
C GLY A 275 7.67 -1.01 11.13
N LEU A 276 7.33 -1.66 10.02
CA LEU A 276 7.79 -3.02 9.71
C LEU A 276 9.32 -3.07 9.53
N ALA A 277 9.94 -2.05 8.96
CA ALA A 277 11.40 -1.98 8.85
C ALA A 277 12.08 -1.91 10.22
N ILE A 278 11.52 -1.12 11.16
CA ILE A 278 11.99 -1.07 12.55
C ILE A 278 11.78 -2.41 13.24
N GLU A 279 10.57 -2.98 13.16
CA GLU A 279 10.23 -4.26 13.76
C GLU A 279 11.14 -5.39 13.23
N SER A 280 11.44 -5.42 11.93
CA SER A 280 12.39 -6.37 11.33
C SER A 280 13.79 -6.24 11.95
N LYS A 281 14.32 -5.01 12.05
CA LYS A 281 15.63 -4.75 12.67
C LYS A 281 15.67 -5.20 14.14
N VAL A 282 14.59 -4.95 14.89
CA VAL A 282 14.46 -5.40 16.28
C VAL A 282 14.43 -6.93 16.37
N GLN A 283 13.68 -7.61 15.50
CA GLN A 283 13.65 -9.08 15.43
C GLN A 283 15.01 -9.68 15.06
N GLU A 284 15.80 -8.98 14.24
CA GLU A 284 17.18 -9.33 13.88
C GLU A 284 18.19 -9.03 15.01
N GLY A 285 17.75 -8.48 16.14
CA GLY A 285 18.61 -8.15 17.28
C GLY A 285 19.49 -6.91 17.05
N ALA A 286 19.12 -6.03 16.13
CA ALA A 286 19.83 -4.77 15.91
C ALA A 286 19.72 -3.86 17.14
N ASN A 287 20.85 -3.26 17.52
CA ASN A 287 20.89 -2.24 18.57
C ASN A 287 20.69 -0.85 17.97
N ARG A 288 20.31 0.11 18.81
CA ARG A 288 20.21 1.52 18.42
C ARG A 288 21.59 2.09 18.03
N PRO A 289 21.67 2.98 17.03
CA PRO A 289 20.58 3.39 16.13
C PRO A 289 20.18 2.26 15.16
N TYR A 290 18.87 2.04 14.95
CA TYR A 290 18.39 0.96 14.07
C TYR A 290 18.72 1.14 12.58
N PHE A 291 18.91 2.39 12.17
CA PHE A 291 19.30 2.76 10.82
C PHE A 291 20.57 3.59 10.87
N SER A 292 21.54 3.23 10.04
CA SER A 292 22.59 4.15 9.67
C SER A 292 22.01 5.37 8.96
N HIS A 293 22.79 6.46 8.94
CA HIS A 293 22.40 7.67 8.27
C HIS A 293 22.03 7.46 6.79
N ASP A 294 22.80 6.64 6.08
CA ASP A 294 22.58 6.36 4.66
C ASP A 294 21.37 5.42 4.44
N GLU A 295 21.16 4.40 5.28
CA GLU A 295 19.95 3.56 5.24
C GLU A 295 18.68 4.40 5.43
N ARG A 296 18.69 5.32 6.40
CA ARG A 296 17.59 6.25 6.63
C ARG A 296 17.32 7.10 5.40
N LEU A 297 18.35 7.67 4.78
CA LEU A 297 18.19 8.48 3.56
C LEU A 297 17.64 7.66 2.40
N ASP A 298 18.08 6.40 2.25
CA ASP A 298 17.57 5.51 1.21
C ASP A 298 16.09 5.17 1.45
N LEU A 299 15.68 4.91 2.69
CA LEU A 299 14.28 4.70 3.06
C LEU A 299 13.42 5.94 2.81
N MET A 300 13.90 7.12 3.23
CA MET A 300 13.24 8.40 2.96
C MET A 300 13.07 8.68 1.47
N LYS A 301 14.08 8.36 0.68
CA LYS A 301 14.07 8.52 -0.77
C LYS A 301 13.16 7.53 -1.45
N GLU A 302 13.09 6.30 -0.96
CA GLU A 302 12.18 5.27 -1.46
C GLU A 302 10.72 5.59 -1.21
N LEU A 303 10.41 6.04 0.00
CA LEU A 303 9.05 6.31 0.44
C LEU A 303 8.60 7.74 0.12
N GLY A 304 9.54 8.64 -0.21
CA GLY A 304 9.25 10.02 -0.61
C GLY A 304 8.74 10.91 0.52
N TYR A 305 9.22 10.69 1.76
CA TYR A 305 8.83 11.43 2.96
C TYR A 305 9.98 12.25 3.56
N GLY A 306 9.67 13.00 4.62
CA GLY A 306 10.64 13.83 5.34
C GLY A 306 11.27 14.85 4.40
N MET A 307 12.59 14.87 4.26
CA MET A 307 13.27 15.79 3.34
C MET A 307 13.02 15.52 1.85
N TYR A 308 12.52 14.35 1.50
CA TYR A 308 12.10 14.01 0.14
C TYR A 308 10.58 14.21 -0.05
N SER A 309 9.86 14.70 0.97
CA SER A 309 8.48 15.18 0.82
C SER A 309 8.45 16.51 0.06
N ASP A 310 7.31 16.81 -0.56
CA ASP A 310 7.19 18.01 -1.41
C ASP A 310 7.32 19.30 -0.60
N ASN A 311 6.74 19.33 0.59
CA ASN A 311 6.78 20.48 1.50
C ASN A 311 8.21 20.79 2.01
N SER A 312 9.07 19.79 2.03
CA SER A 312 10.45 19.87 2.53
C SER A 312 11.50 19.99 1.43
N LEU A 313 11.13 19.76 0.17
CA LEU A 313 12.06 19.79 -0.96
C LEU A 313 12.31 21.22 -1.47
N LYS A 314 12.88 22.03 -0.58
CA LYS A 314 13.21 23.42 -0.80
C LYS A 314 14.56 23.76 -0.20
N CYS A 315 15.18 24.80 -0.71
CA CYS A 315 16.42 25.33 -0.16
C CYS A 315 16.19 25.80 1.28
N GLY A 316 16.91 25.22 2.24
CA GLY A 316 16.84 25.60 3.65
C GLY A 316 17.34 27.00 3.97
N CYS A 317 17.88 27.73 2.98
CA CYS A 317 18.29 29.14 3.13
C CYS A 317 17.27 30.10 2.52
N CYS A 318 16.89 29.89 1.26
CA CYS A 318 16.10 30.87 0.50
C CYS A 318 14.67 30.40 0.16
N GLY A 319 14.28 29.21 0.61
CA GLY A 319 12.93 28.66 0.41
C GLY A 319 12.61 28.22 -1.03
N LYS A 320 13.49 28.50 -2.01
CA LYS A 320 13.28 28.07 -3.40
C LYS A 320 13.12 26.56 -3.50
N THR A 321 12.01 26.14 -4.09
CA THR A 321 11.67 24.76 -4.37
C THR A 321 12.53 24.22 -5.51
N ASP A 322 12.65 22.90 -5.62
CA ASP A 322 13.39 22.30 -6.74
C ASP A 322 12.70 22.54 -8.10
N LEU A 323 11.40 22.81 -8.13
CA LEU A 323 10.67 23.16 -9.36
C LEU A 323 11.05 24.54 -9.89
N GLU A 324 11.17 25.51 -8.99
CA GLU A 324 11.67 26.85 -9.34
C GLU A 324 13.11 26.77 -9.84
N LEU A 325 13.93 25.89 -9.27
CA LEU A 325 15.31 25.68 -9.69
C LEU A 325 15.42 24.95 -11.04
N ALA A 326 14.52 24.00 -11.32
CA ALA A 326 14.50 23.29 -12.60
C ALA A 326 14.30 24.25 -13.79
N LYS A 327 13.44 25.28 -13.63
CA LYS A 327 13.28 26.37 -14.63
C LYS A 327 14.59 27.11 -14.93
N LEU A 328 15.48 27.15 -13.94
CA LEU A 328 16.81 27.77 -14.02
C LEU A 328 17.91 26.78 -14.39
N LYS A 329 17.56 25.53 -14.76
CA LYS A 329 18.50 24.42 -14.99
C LYS A 329 19.44 24.15 -13.80
N LYS A 330 18.98 24.47 -12.58
CA LYS A 330 19.67 24.16 -11.31
C LYS A 330 18.97 23.01 -10.61
N LYS A 331 19.66 22.36 -9.67
CA LYS A 331 19.12 21.30 -8.82
C LYS A 331 19.48 21.58 -7.37
N LEU A 332 18.64 21.16 -6.44
CA LEU A 332 19.02 21.14 -5.03
C LEU A 332 20.22 20.19 -4.81
N VAL A 333 21.12 20.61 -3.93
CA VAL A 333 22.26 19.83 -3.44
C VAL A 333 22.15 19.65 -1.93
N LEU A 334 22.53 18.48 -1.44
CA LEU A 334 22.53 18.20 0.00
C LEU A 334 23.71 18.89 0.68
N CYS A 335 23.54 19.20 1.96
CA CYS A 335 24.67 19.53 2.82
C CYS A 335 25.70 18.39 2.80
N ALA A 336 26.95 18.70 2.44
CA ALA A 336 28.01 17.69 2.33
C ALA A 336 28.34 16.98 3.65
N THR A 337 28.06 17.63 4.80
CA THR A 337 28.37 17.09 6.13
C THR A 337 27.21 16.25 6.67
N CYS A 338 26.05 16.87 6.93
CA CYS A 338 24.95 16.17 7.59
C CYS A 338 23.99 15.47 6.62
N LYS A 339 24.06 15.77 5.31
CA LYS A 339 23.11 15.38 4.26
C LYS A 339 21.62 15.54 4.66
N GLY A 340 21.34 16.41 5.64
CA GLY A 340 20.04 16.57 6.29
C GLY A 340 19.24 17.79 5.84
N VAL A 341 19.83 18.64 4.98
CA VAL A 341 19.19 19.86 4.46
C VAL A 341 19.58 20.07 3.00
N TRP A 342 18.64 20.57 2.21
CA TRP A 342 18.83 20.94 0.80
C TRP A 342 19.25 22.40 0.63
N TYR A 343 20.10 22.67 -0.36
CA TYR A 343 20.49 24.01 -0.77
C TYR A 343 20.44 24.14 -2.28
N CYS A 344 20.09 25.32 -2.80
CA CYS A 344 20.15 25.60 -4.24
C CYS A 344 21.57 25.87 -4.76
N GLY A 345 22.57 25.91 -3.86
CA GLY A 345 23.97 26.12 -4.19
C GLY A 345 24.83 26.43 -2.96
N ARG A 346 26.14 26.53 -3.19
CA ARG A 346 27.15 26.75 -2.13
C ARG A 346 26.98 28.08 -1.40
N GLU A 347 26.43 29.09 -2.07
CA GLU A 347 26.18 30.40 -1.46
C GLU A 347 25.11 30.32 -0.37
N CYS A 348 23.94 29.76 -0.69
CA CYS A 348 22.88 29.50 0.28
C CYS A 348 23.34 28.59 1.42
N GLN A 349 24.19 27.59 1.15
CA GLN A 349 24.76 26.75 2.20
C GLN A 349 25.65 27.57 3.15
N LYS A 350 26.57 28.40 2.62
CA LYS A 350 27.45 29.26 3.43
C LYS A 350 26.65 30.28 4.24
N GLU A 351 25.60 30.85 3.66
CA GLU A 351 24.75 31.82 4.34
C GLU A 351 23.94 31.17 5.46
N ALA A 352 23.26 30.05 5.20
CA ALA A 352 22.57 29.28 6.23
C ALA A 352 23.52 28.79 7.32
N TRP A 353 24.78 28.50 6.98
CA TRP A 353 25.81 28.12 7.93
C TRP A 353 26.13 29.24 8.92
N LYS A 354 26.34 30.47 8.40
CA LYS A 354 26.75 31.63 9.21
C LYS A 354 25.58 32.31 9.91
N LYS A 355 24.49 32.57 9.19
CA LYS A 355 23.34 33.35 9.66
C LYS A 355 22.15 32.49 10.05
N GLY A 356 21.90 31.40 9.31
CA GLY A 356 20.73 30.55 9.49
C GLY A 356 20.85 29.49 10.60
N GLY A 357 21.93 29.50 11.37
CA GLY A 357 22.12 28.59 12.50
C GLY A 357 22.47 27.14 12.13
N HIS A 358 22.53 26.76 10.85
CA HIS A 358 22.82 25.39 10.44
C HIS A 358 24.18 24.91 10.96
N GLY A 359 25.19 25.79 10.99
CA GLY A 359 26.53 25.42 11.51
C GLY A 359 26.53 25.01 12.98
N LYS A 360 25.52 25.41 13.76
CA LYS A 360 25.40 25.03 15.18
C LYS A 360 24.90 23.60 15.36
N ILE A 361 24.07 23.12 14.43
CA ILE A 361 23.36 21.84 14.48
C ILE A 361 23.89 20.79 13.48
N CYS A 362 24.72 21.20 12.52
CA CYS A 362 25.19 20.33 11.44
C CYS A 362 25.98 19.14 12.00
N GLY A 363 25.49 17.93 11.71
CA GLY A 363 26.17 16.68 12.10
C GLY A 363 26.17 16.41 13.61
N LYS A 364 25.42 17.20 14.39
CA LYS A 364 25.20 16.93 15.81
C LYS A 364 23.86 16.24 15.99
N THR A 365 23.81 15.25 16.87
CA THR A 365 22.55 14.75 17.42
C THR A 365 21.98 15.87 18.30
N PRO A 366 20.77 16.38 18.00
CA PRO A 366 20.10 17.31 18.90
C PRO A 366 20.01 16.71 20.32
N GLY A 367 20.09 17.55 21.35
CA GLY A 367 19.78 17.12 22.71
C GLY A 367 18.32 16.67 22.83
N VAL A 368 17.94 16.12 23.98
CA VAL A 368 16.56 15.69 24.28
C VAL A 368 15.57 16.80 23.93
N GLN A 369 14.52 16.46 23.18
CA GLN A 369 13.47 17.40 22.79
C GLN A 369 12.15 17.04 23.44
N THR A 370 11.41 18.01 23.94
CA THR A 370 10.06 17.78 24.45
C THR A 370 9.04 17.84 23.31
N LYS A 371 8.13 16.87 23.23
CA LYS A 371 7.04 16.84 22.26
C LYS A 371 5.70 16.55 22.91
N GLN A 372 4.73 17.39 22.61
CA GLN A 372 3.34 17.20 23.01
C GLN A 372 2.61 16.26 22.04
N VAL A 373 1.98 15.23 22.59
CA VAL A 373 1.23 14.22 21.83
C VAL A 373 -0.17 14.04 22.44
N SER A 374 -1.11 13.57 21.60
CA SER A 374 -2.44 13.22 22.11
C SER A 374 -2.39 11.97 22.99
N PHE A 375 -3.35 11.85 23.90
CA PHE A 375 -3.51 10.64 24.73
C PHE A 375 -3.57 9.35 23.88
N ALA A 376 -4.25 9.37 22.72
CA ALA A 376 -4.31 8.21 21.83
C ALA A 376 -2.92 7.80 21.28
N SER A 377 -2.09 8.77 20.91
CA SER A 377 -0.72 8.54 20.43
C SER A 377 0.14 7.97 21.55
N TYR A 378 0.02 8.54 22.76
CA TYR A 378 0.72 8.04 23.94
C TYR A 378 0.28 6.62 24.31
N ALA A 379 -1.02 6.32 24.31
CA ALA A 379 -1.55 4.98 24.58
C ALA A 379 -1.03 3.94 23.57
N GLN A 380 -0.92 4.32 22.29
CA GLN A 380 -0.30 3.47 21.27
C GLN A 380 1.19 3.21 21.57
N LEU A 381 1.94 4.25 21.93
CA LEU A 381 3.35 4.14 22.30
C LEU A 381 3.57 3.20 23.50
N ILE A 382 2.74 3.29 24.54
CA ILE A 382 2.84 2.43 25.73
C ILE A 382 2.44 0.98 25.44
N SER A 383 1.42 0.76 24.60
CA SER A 383 0.89 -0.58 24.34
C SER A 383 1.74 -1.37 23.33
N GLY A 384 2.19 -0.69 22.26
CA GLY A 384 2.87 -1.33 21.13
C GLY A 384 4.36 -1.00 21.02
N GLY A 385 4.87 -0.06 21.82
CA GLY A 385 6.26 0.40 21.72
C GLY A 385 6.55 1.28 20.50
N LEU A 386 5.59 1.50 19.60
CA LEU A 386 5.75 2.28 18.37
C LEU A 386 4.55 3.20 18.12
N CYS A 387 4.79 4.48 17.85
CA CYS A 387 3.78 5.47 17.53
C CYS A 387 4.22 6.38 16.37
N PHE A 388 3.35 6.54 15.38
CA PHE A 388 3.55 7.50 14.28
C PHE A 388 2.96 8.85 14.64
N TYR A 389 3.80 9.86 14.70
CA TYR A 389 3.39 11.22 14.97
C TYR A 389 3.63 12.11 13.75
N ARG A 390 2.61 12.88 13.38
CA ARG A 390 2.70 13.92 12.36
C ARG A 390 2.34 15.24 13.00
N ASP A 391 3.29 16.16 12.97
CA ASP A 391 3.06 17.53 13.39
C ASP A 391 2.17 18.22 12.33
N LYS A 392 1.26 19.10 12.77
CA LYS A 392 0.42 19.86 11.84
C LYS A 392 1.25 20.86 11.03
N HIS A 393 2.39 21.27 11.57
CA HIS A 393 3.25 22.32 11.00
C HIS A 393 4.56 21.78 10.42
N ASP A 394 4.91 20.53 10.70
CA ASP A 394 6.11 19.88 10.15
C ASP A 394 5.71 18.65 9.30
N PRO A 395 6.05 18.63 8.00
CA PRO A 395 5.81 17.46 7.14
C PRO A 395 6.69 16.24 7.50
N SER A 396 7.56 16.34 8.50
CA SER A 396 8.29 15.19 9.03
C SER A 396 7.34 14.19 9.71
N ILE A 397 7.64 12.91 9.51
CA ILE A 397 7.01 11.83 10.26
C ILE A 397 7.99 11.48 11.38
N LEU A 398 7.57 11.68 12.62
CA LEU A 398 8.29 11.19 13.79
C LEU A 398 7.78 9.78 14.09
N VAL A 399 8.71 8.86 14.35
CA VAL A 399 8.37 7.48 14.66
C VAL A 399 8.83 7.20 16.07
N PHE A 400 8.00 7.60 17.03
CA PHE A 400 8.32 7.40 18.43
C PHE A 400 8.37 5.91 18.75
N PHE A 401 9.47 5.48 19.36
CA PHE A 401 9.64 4.15 19.90
C PHE A 401 10.00 4.27 21.38
N LYS A 402 9.38 3.42 22.21
CA LYS A 402 9.66 3.34 23.63
C LYS A 402 10.47 2.09 23.92
N ASP A 403 11.73 2.27 24.30
CA ASP A 403 12.61 1.18 24.71
C ASP A 403 12.11 0.60 26.03
N LYS A 404 11.75 -0.67 26.05
CA LYS A 404 11.25 -1.34 27.26
C LYS A 404 12.32 -1.53 28.33
N SER A 405 13.60 -1.54 27.96
CA SER A 405 14.71 -1.78 28.87
C SER A 405 15.17 -0.50 29.57
N THR A 406 15.14 0.64 28.87
CA THR A 406 15.60 1.93 29.39
C THR A 406 14.48 2.91 29.72
N ASP A 407 13.23 2.57 29.37
CA ASP A 407 12.04 3.44 29.41
C ASP A 407 12.15 4.73 28.57
N GLN A 408 13.22 4.87 27.78
CA GLN A 408 13.48 6.04 26.94
C GLN A 408 12.54 6.06 25.72
N THR A 409 12.07 7.25 25.36
CA THR A 409 11.38 7.49 24.10
C THR A 409 12.30 8.19 23.12
N PHE A 410 12.33 7.71 21.87
CA PHE A 410 13.15 8.29 20.81
C PHE A 410 12.47 8.13 19.45
N ASP A 411 12.90 8.90 18.45
CA ASP A 411 12.50 8.69 17.06
C ASP A 411 13.33 7.55 16.45
N ALA A 412 12.70 6.42 16.18
CA ALA A 412 13.36 5.21 15.70
C ALA A 412 14.06 5.36 14.34
N LEU A 413 13.73 6.40 13.56
CA LEU A 413 14.43 6.70 12.32
C LEU A 413 15.72 7.48 12.54
N THR A 414 15.72 8.43 13.46
CA THR A 414 16.82 9.39 13.63
C THR A 414 17.66 9.15 14.88
N ASP A 415 17.19 8.25 15.74
CA ASP A 415 17.71 7.97 17.09
C ASP A 415 17.67 9.20 18.03
N GLN A 416 16.90 10.22 17.66
CA GLN A 416 16.72 11.42 18.46
C GLN A 416 15.88 11.11 19.70
N GLU A 417 16.40 11.41 20.89
CA GLU A 417 15.65 11.26 22.14
C GLU A 417 14.57 12.33 22.30
N TYR A 418 13.42 11.92 22.85
CA TYR A 418 12.28 12.78 23.12
C TYR A 418 11.69 12.56 24.51
N GLU A 419 11.34 13.66 25.17
CA GLU A 419 10.43 13.68 26.31
C GLU A 419 9.01 13.89 25.79
N ILE A 420 8.08 13.01 26.18
CA ILE A 420 6.69 13.06 25.71
C ILE A 420 5.81 13.68 26.77
N GLU A 421 5.20 14.82 26.42
CA GLU A 421 4.13 15.44 27.20
C GLU A 421 2.77 15.02 26.62
N VAL A 422 1.86 14.57 27.47
CA VAL A 422 0.52 14.19 27.03
C VAL A 422 -0.40 15.41 27.14
N ASP A 423 -1.00 15.78 26.02
CA ASP A 423 -2.03 16.82 26.01
C ASP A 423 -3.31 16.26 26.66
N ASP A 424 -3.54 16.65 27.90
CA ASP A 424 -4.70 16.28 28.73
C ASP A 424 -5.95 17.13 28.42
N SER A 425 -5.89 18.01 27.41
CA SER A 425 -7.10 18.61 26.86
C SER A 425 -7.95 17.50 26.23
N ARG A 426 -8.80 16.89 27.06
CA ARG A 426 -9.95 16.14 26.58
C ARG A 426 -10.68 17.10 25.66
N ASP A 427 -10.59 16.87 24.36
CA ASP A 427 -11.39 17.55 23.36
C ASP A 427 -12.85 17.33 23.80
N THR A 428 -13.41 18.29 24.54
CA THR A 428 -14.81 18.30 25.01
C THR A 428 -15.79 18.52 23.85
N SER A 429 -15.27 18.42 22.63
CA SER A 429 -15.89 18.77 21.36
C SER A 429 -16.36 17.55 20.56
N THR A 430 -16.68 16.40 21.19
CA THR A 430 -17.57 15.38 20.60
C THR A 430 -17.93 14.28 21.59
N VAL A 431 -18.98 14.50 22.40
CA VAL A 431 -19.91 13.45 22.82
C VAL A 431 -21.32 13.97 22.50
N ALA A 432 -21.62 14.10 21.21
CA ALA A 432 -22.99 13.97 20.75
C ALA A 432 -23.13 12.49 20.40
N VAL A 433 -23.83 11.77 21.26
CA VAL A 433 -24.33 10.44 20.99
C VAL A 433 -25.42 10.61 19.94
N ASP A 434 -25.19 10.08 18.74
CA ASP A 434 -26.20 9.54 17.83
C ASP A 434 -25.59 8.37 17.06
#